data_AF-A0AAU7TM96-F1
#
_entry.id   AF-A0AAU7TM96-F1
#
_cell.length_a   1.000
_cell.length_b   1.000
_cell.length_c   1.000
_cell.angle_alpha   90.00
_cell.angle_beta   90.00
_cell.angle_gamma   90.00
#
_symmetry.space_group_name_H-M   'P 1'
#
loop_
_entity.id
_entity.type
_entity.pdbx_description
1 polymer ?
#
loop_
_entity_poly.entity_id
_entity_poly.type
_entity_poly.pdbx_seq_one_letter_code
_entity_poly.pdbx_strand_id
1 'polypeptide(L)'
;MDNERTVAAELHRLAENEAHEPIDALQLVARGRRGLRRRRLFTAGGAVAGVAAIALAVSVLPGLGATEDPLPVASGSFEPVPGVPGGEAGAGQKLTKEEATRRCDLRYPEHKGRELNGNGPFWSGRPATYGGKDGSGPATSPRPGSSERPATSKLDFAVCVVPGGDKPSAALVAAAAKDPAPTTAAGQLRNCSVQTWVDLTGWSIVASDQSPRLRTAVLVAISPSGQKAVACQLDALPANAGQEFTNSQFLTVDALDPNDPITTPGKGSKHANLFAGGGGGGGYCPGTPCSKNYFFTGWGRVPSSAATVSIKMGTDPAHVVPVTDGWFALSYVSKSDHSTVKNPPTITAYDKRGKVVKVVQP
;
A
#
# COMPACT_ATOMS: atom_id res chain seq x y z
N MET A 1 39.87 -19.58 -3.56
CA MET A 1 39.40 -18.39 -2.80
C MET A 1 40.27 -17.15 -3.06
N ASP A 2 41.14 -17.14 -4.08
CA ASP A 2 42.02 -15.99 -4.37
C ASP A 2 41.51 -15.02 -5.44
N ASN A 3 40.41 -15.34 -6.14
CA ASN A 3 39.86 -14.50 -7.22
C ASN A 3 38.96 -13.35 -6.74
N GLU A 4 38.31 -13.47 -5.58
CA GLU A 4 37.39 -12.44 -5.09
C GLU A 4 38.14 -11.24 -4.49
N ARG A 5 39.29 -11.50 -3.86
CA ARG A 5 40.13 -10.44 -3.26
C ARG A 5 40.82 -9.58 -4.32
N THR A 6 41.20 -10.16 -5.45
CA THR A 6 41.77 -9.42 -6.59
C THR A 6 40.74 -8.58 -7.31
N VAL A 7 39.51 -9.07 -7.49
CA VAL A 7 38.42 -8.29 -8.10
C VAL A 7 38.02 -7.10 -7.23
N ALA A 8 37.93 -7.29 -5.91
CA ALA A 8 37.62 -6.21 -4.98
C ALA A 8 38.71 -5.11 -4.97
N ALA A 9 39.98 -5.51 -5.02
CA ALA A 9 41.11 -4.56 -5.08
C ALA A 9 41.15 -3.80 -6.42
N GLU A 10 40.85 -4.46 -7.54
CA GLU A 10 40.82 -3.82 -8.86
C GLU A 10 39.65 -2.83 -8.99
N LEU A 11 38.48 -3.16 -8.42
CA LEU A 11 37.33 -2.25 -8.37
C LEU A 11 37.59 -1.02 -7.48
N HIS A 12 38.28 -1.20 -6.35
CA HIS A 12 38.66 -0.07 -5.51
C HIS A 12 39.66 0.85 -6.23
N ARG A 13 40.62 0.27 -6.97
CA ARG A 13 41.58 1.02 -7.79
C ARG A 13 40.92 1.82 -8.92
N LEU A 14 39.87 1.28 -9.54
CA LEU A 14 39.11 2.00 -10.57
C LEU A 14 38.28 3.14 -9.98
N ALA A 15 37.66 2.92 -8.82
CA ALA A 15 36.88 3.94 -8.13
C ALA A 15 37.73 5.13 -7.63
N GLU A 16 39.00 4.90 -7.24
CA GLU A 16 39.91 5.96 -6.80
C GLU A 16 40.56 6.74 -7.96
N ASN A 17 40.66 6.14 -9.16
CA ASN A 17 41.33 6.78 -10.30
C ASN A 17 40.38 7.47 -11.30
N GLU A 18 39.07 7.23 -11.22
CA GLU A 18 38.09 7.98 -12.00
C GLU A 18 37.62 9.22 -11.24
N ALA A 19 38.34 10.34 -11.41
CA ALA A 19 37.83 11.65 -11.07
C ALA A 19 36.61 11.93 -11.96
N HIS A 20 35.40 11.70 -11.44
CA HIS A 20 34.17 12.04 -12.14
C HIS A 20 34.12 13.54 -12.40
N GLU A 21 34.01 13.93 -13.67
CA GLU A 21 33.80 15.34 -14.03
C GLU A 21 32.57 15.87 -13.30
N PRO A 22 32.65 17.08 -12.69
CA PRO A 22 31.53 17.65 -11.98
C PRO A 22 30.33 17.79 -12.92
N ILE A 23 29.20 17.23 -12.51
CA ILE A 23 27.95 17.30 -13.27
C ILE A 23 27.59 18.77 -13.46
N ASP A 24 27.68 19.25 -14.70
CA ASP A 24 27.24 20.60 -15.08
C ASP A 24 25.70 20.66 -15.05
N ALA A 25 25.16 20.92 -13.86
CA ALA A 25 23.74 21.05 -13.60
C ALA A 25 23.08 22.13 -14.47
N LEU A 26 23.83 23.16 -14.87
CA LEU A 26 23.32 24.25 -15.72
C LEU A 26 23.12 23.78 -17.16
N GLN A 27 24.04 22.96 -17.70
CA GLN A 27 23.85 22.34 -19.01
C GLN A 27 22.66 21.36 -19.03
N LEU A 28 22.47 20.60 -17.95
CA LEU A 28 21.36 19.65 -17.83
C LEU A 28 20.00 20.37 -17.81
N VAL A 29 19.90 21.48 -17.06
CA VAL A 29 18.70 22.33 -17.02
C VAL A 29 18.47 23.03 -18.37
N ALA A 30 19.53 23.51 -19.03
CA ALA A 30 19.42 24.15 -20.34
C ALA A 30 18.95 23.18 -21.43
N ARG A 31 19.38 21.91 -21.38
CA ARG A 31 18.95 20.84 -22.30
C ARG A 31 17.47 20.48 -22.06
N GLY A 32 17.03 20.42 -20.80
CA GLY A 32 15.61 20.24 -20.44
C GLY A 32 14.69 21.37 -20.92
N ARG A 33 15.13 22.64 -20.78
CA ARG A 33 14.36 23.82 -21.23
C ARG A 33 14.21 23.88 -22.76
N ARG A 34 15.20 23.42 -23.54
CA ARG A 34 15.10 23.34 -25.01
C ARG A 34 14.12 22.25 -25.48
N GLY A 35 14.04 21.13 -24.76
CA GLY A 35 13.09 20.05 -25.06
C GLY A 35 11.62 20.46 -24.89
N LEU A 36 11.31 21.25 -23.86
CA LEU A 36 9.97 21.77 -23.60
C LEU A 36 9.50 22.80 -24.65
N ARG A 37 10.41 23.66 -25.14
CA ARG A 37 10.07 24.64 -26.19
C ARG A 37 9.74 23.99 -27.53
N ARG A 38 10.39 22.87 -27.90
CA ARG A 38 10.05 22.13 -29.13
C ARG A 38 8.65 21.49 -29.07
N ARG A 39 8.20 21.04 -27.90
CA ARG A 39 6.86 20.43 -27.75
C ARG A 39 5.71 21.43 -27.87
N ARG A 40 5.93 22.70 -27.54
CA ARG A 40 4.91 23.77 -27.69
C ARG A 40 4.72 24.23 -29.15
N LEU A 41 5.66 23.94 -30.04
CA LEU A 41 5.55 24.32 -31.46
C LEU A 41 4.83 23.28 -32.33
N PHE A 42 4.64 22.05 -31.84
CA PHE A 42 3.95 20.98 -32.60
C PHE A 42 2.47 20.79 -32.26
N THR A 43 1.88 21.67 -31.44
CA THR A 43 0.47 21.57 -31.01
C THR A 43 -0.43 22.68 -31.56
N ALA A 44 0.09 23.57 -32.40
CA ALA A 44 -0.68 24.62 -33.07
C ALA A 44 -0.57 24.47 -34.60
N GLY A 45 -1.33 23.54 -35.18
CA GLY A 45 -1.49 23.45 -36.63
C GLY A 45 -1.91 22.08 -37.11
N GLY A 46 -3.18 21.95 -37.52
CA GLY A 46 -3.61 20.87 -38.41
C GLY A 46 -4.90 20.16 -38.00
N ALA A 47 -6.03 20.84 -38.18
CA ALA A 47 -7.30 20.17 -38.44
C ALA A 47 -7.42 19.89 -39.94
N VAL A 48 -7.93 18.70 -40.31
CA VAL A 48 -8.96 18.40 -41.34
C VAL A 48 -8.71 17.07 -42.09
N ALA A 49 -9.78 16.26 -42.09
CA ALA A 49 -10.21 15.20 -43.01
C ALA A 49 -9.68 13.75 -42.86
N GLY A 50 -10.64 12.83 -42.62
CA GLY A 50 -10.49 11.40 -42.90
C GLY A 50 -11.31 10.49 -41.98
N VAL A 51 -12.55 10.19 -42.35
CA VAL A 51 -13.50 9.33 -41.63
C VAL A 51 -13.01 7.88 -41.57
N ALA A 52 -12.94 7.29 -40.36
CA ALA A 52 -13.18 5.86 -40.14
C ALA A 52 -13.73 5.67 -38.71
N ALA A 53 -14.96 5.17 -38.63
CA ALA A 53 -15.66 4.93 -37.37
C ALA A 53 -15.02 3.76 -36.61
N ILE A 54 -14.47 4.04 -35.43
CA ILE A 54 -14.26 3.05 -34.37
C ILE A 54 -14.89 3.65 -33.11
N ALA A 55 -16.07 3.16 -32.75
CA ALA A 55 -16.72 3.47 -31.49
C ALA A 55 -15.98 2.72 -30.36
N LEU A 56 -14.93 3.33 -29.83
CA LEU A 56 -14.43 3.00 -28.50
C LEU A 56 -15.00 4.03 -27.52
N ALA A 57 -15.97 3.58 -26.74
CA ALA A 57 -16.46 4.30 -25.57
C ALA A 57 -15.33 4.39 -24.54
N VAL A 58 -14.52 5.45 -24.63
CA VAL A 58 -13.59 5.88 -23.59
C VAL A 58 -14.07 7.23 -23.09
N SER A 59 -14.91 7.21 -22.06
CA SER A 59 -15.31 8.35 -21.25
C SER A 59 -15.88 7.74 -19.96
N VAL A 60 -15.32 7.88 -18.77
CA VAL A 60 -14.63 9.01 -18.15
C VAL A 60 -13.69 8.45 -17.07
N LEU A 61 -12.38 8.60 -17.21
CA LEU A 61 -11.45 8.59 -16.07
C LEU A 61 -11.01 10.05 -15.89
N PRO A 62 -11.35 10.72 -14.77
CA PRO A 62 -10.80 12.03 -14.50
C PRO A 62 -9.33 11.87 -14.09
N GLY A 63 -8.45 12.41 -14.94
CA GLY A 63 -7.21 13.08 -14.56
C GLY A 63 -6.28 12.40 -13.56
N LEU A 64 -5.46 11.45 -14.02
CA LEU A 64 -4.12 11.23 -13.47
C LEU A 64 -3.11 12.10 -14.23
N GLY A 65 -3.36 13.41 -14.21
CA GLY A 65 -2.41 14.43 -14.64
C GLY A 65 -1.75 14.99 -13.39
N ALA A 66 -0.58 14.48 -13.04
CA ALA A 66 0.24 15.00 -11.96
C ALA A 66 0.71 16.42 -12.30
N THR A 67 -0.10 17.42 -11.95
CA THR A 67 0.29 18.81 -11.73
C THR A 67 -0.60 19.37 -10.64
N GLU A 68 -0.39 18.94 -9.41
CA GLU A 68 -0.64 19.78 -8.25
C GLU A 68 0.73 20.21 -7.74
N ASP A 69 0.91 21.52 -7.58
CA ASP A 69 2.12 22.09 -6.98
C ASP A 69 2.45 21.33 -5.68
N PRO A 70 3.73 21.00 -5.43
CA PRO A 70 4.10 20.37 -4.17
C PRO A 70 3.65 21.30 -3.05
N LEU A 71 2.75 20.80 -2.19
CA LEU A 71 2.51 21.43 -0.90
C LEU A 71 3.89 21.65 -0.27
N PRO A 72 4.17 22.85 0.29
CA PRO A 72 5.45 23.10 0.92
C PRO A 72 5.68 22.00 1.95
N VAL A 73 6.79 21.28 1.78
CA VAL A 73 7.29 20.32 2.77
C VAL A 73 7.52 21.12 4.03
N ALA A 74 6.54 21.11 4.94
CA ALA A 74 6.70 21.75 6.22
C ALA A 74 7.73 20.91 6.98
N SER A 75 8.99 21.36 6.93
CA SER A 75 10.02 20.95 7.86
C SER A 75 9.45 21.08 9.28
N GLY A 76 9.32 19.96 9.98
CA GLY A 76 8.68 19.89 11.31
C GLY A 76 7.32 19.17 11.36
N SER A 77 6.87 18.54 10.28
CA SER A 77 5.63 17.73 10.32
C SER A 77 5.79 16.39 11.07
N PHE A 78 7.03 15.99 11.33
CA PHE A 78 7.42 14.78 12.04
C PHE A 78 8.48 15.09 13.10
N GLU A 79 8.30 14.52 14.30
CA GLU A 79 9.22 14.65 15.43
C GLU A 79 10.06 13.37 15.56
N PRO A 80 11.39 13.48 15.67
CA PRO A 80 12.25 12.31 15.74
C PRO A 80 11.98 11.51 17.01
N VAL A 81 11.90 10.19 16.86
CA VAL A 81 11.79 9.27 18.00
C VAL A 81 13.18 8.73 18.35
N PRO A 82 13.67 8.91 19.60
CA PRO A 82 15.00 8.44 19.99
C PRO A 82 15.21 6.96 19.69
N GLY A 83 16.34 6.65 19.01
CA GLY A 83 16.73 5.29 18.63
C GLY A 83 15.97 4.70 17.45
N VAL A 84 15.03 5.44 16.84
CA VAL A 84 14.29 4.99 15.66
C VAL A 84 14.79 5.75 14.42
N PRO A 85 15.22 5.05 13.35
CA PRO A 85 15.61 5.73 12.12
C PRO A 85 14.41 6.44 11.45
N GLY A 86 14.62 7.69 11.07
CA GLY A 86 13.63 8.48 10.34
C GLY A 86 13.52 8.11 8.86
N GLY A 87 12.43 8.54 8.22
CA GLY A 87 12.19 8.38 6.77
C GLY A 87 12.25 6.93 6.27
N GLU A 88 12.81 6.74 5.07
CA GLU A 88 12.88 5.44 4.40
C GLU A 88 13.70 4.40 5.17
N ALA A 89 14.70 4.83 5.95
CA ALA A 89 15.52 3.91 6.76
C ALA A 89 14.70 3.20 7.85
N GLY A 90 13.67 3.86 8.39
CA GLY A 90 12.73 3.29 9.35
C GLY A 90 11.65 2.40 8.72
N ALA A 91 11.49 2.45 7.39
CA ALA A 91 10.43 1.74 6.68
C ALA A 91 10.70 0.23 6.55
N GLY A 92 9.77 -0.58 7.08
CA GLY A 92 9.81 -2.04 6.97
C GLY A 92 10.98 -2.71 7.69
N GLN A 93 11.53 -2.07 8.74
CA GLN A 93 12.53 -2.68 9.60
C GLN A 93 11.97 -3.90 10.33
N LYS A 94 12.79 -4.95 10.39
CA LYS A 94 12.58 -6.09 11.28
C LYS A 94 12.99 -5.68 12.70
N LEU A 95 12.11 -5.91 13.66
CA LEU A 95 12.24 -5.46 15.04
C LEU A 95 12.15 -6.65 15.99
N THR A 96 12.80 -6.52 17.15
CA THR A 96 12.54 -7.42 18.28
C THR A 96 11.17 -7.12 18.88
N LYS A 97 10.64 -8.05 19.68
CA LYS A 97 9.37 -7.88 20.38
C LYS A 97 9.39 -6.66 21.30
N GLU A 98 10.50 -6.46 22.01
CA GLU A 98 10.68 -5.38 22.97
C GLU A 98 10.64 -4.02 22.28
N GLU A 99 11.36 -3.90 21.16
CA GLU A 99 11.38 -2.65 20.38
C GLU A 99 10.03 -2.37 19.73
N ALA A 100 9.38 -3.38 19.15
CA ALA A 100 8.03 -3.23 18.60
C ALA A 100 7.02 -2.81 19.68
N THR A 101 7.07 -3.44 20.87
CA THR A 101 6.22 -3.11 22.01
C THR A 101 6.48 -1.67 22.48
N ARG A 102 7.75 -1.26 22.60
CA ARG A 102 8.12 0.12 22.98
C ARG A 102 7.55 1.15 22.00
N ARG A 103 7.65 0.90 20.69
CA ARG A 103 7.09 1.79 19.67
C ARG A 103 5.56 1.80 19.71
N CYS A 104 4.94 0.65 19.95
CA CYS A 104 3.49 0.54 20.10
C CYS A 104 2.98 1.29 21.35
N ASP A 105 3.66 1.18 22.49
CA ASP A 105 3.34 1.92 23.72
C ASP A 105 3.45 3.44 23.54
N LEU A 106 4.37 3.90 22.68
CA LEU A 106 4.49 5.31 22.33
C LEU A 106 3.29 5.82 21.52
N ARG A 107 2.74 4.97 20.65
CA ARG A 107 1.60 5.30 19.79
C ARG A 107 0.25 5.14 20.49
N TYR A 108 0.11 4.09 21.29
CA TYR A 108 -1.12 3.68 21.98
C TYR A 108 -0.88 3.62 23.50
N PRO A 109 -0.73 4.78 24.17
CA PRO A 109 -0.44 4.83 25.60
C PRO A 109 -1.50 4.15 26.48
N GLU A 110 -2.74 4.02 26.00
CA GLU A 110 -3.84 3.30 26.65
C GLU A 110 -3.64 1.78 26.69
N HIS A 111 -2.70 1.25 25.92
CA HIS A 111 -2.32 -0.16 25.89
C HIS A 111 -0.94 -0.42 26.49
N LYS A 112 -0.31 0.63 27.04
CA LYS A 112 1.02 0.54 27.64
C LYS A 112 1.09 -0.54 28.71
N GLY A 113 2.13 -1.37 28.64
CA GLY A 113 2.34 -2.51 29.53
C GLY A 113 1.65 -3.80 29.09
N ARG A 114 0.86 -3.78 28.01
CA ARG A 114 0.43 -5.01 27.33
C ARG A 114 1.53 -5.44 26.37
N GLU A 115 1.99 -6.68 26.47
CA GLU A 115 2.93 -7.22 25.50
C GLU A 115 2.24 -7.52 24.16
N LEU A 116 2.99 -7.43 23.06
CA LEU A 116 2.54 -7.95 21.78
C LEU A 116 2.46 -9.49 21.82
N ASN A 117 1.52 -10.06 21.08
CA ASN A 117 1.38 -11.50 20.91
C ASN A 117 2.37 -12.04 19.89
N GLY A 118 2.78 -13.29 20.08
CA GLY A 118 3.67 -14.02 19.19
C GLY A 118 5.14 -13.93 19.57
N ASN A 119 5.90 -14.92 19.11
CA ASN A 119 7.34 -15.04 19.32
C ASN A 119 8.14 -14.75 18.03
N GLY A 120 7.45 -14.33 16.96
CA GLY A 120 8.05 -14.05 15.67
C GLY A 120 8.72 -12.68 15.63
N PRO A 121 9.44 -12.38 14.54
CA PRO A 121 9.88 -11.03 14.29
C PRO A 121 8.67 -10.10 14.15
N PHE A 122 8.86 -8.85 14.52
CA PHE A 122 7.89 -7.79 14.26
C PHE A 122 8.43 -6.91 13.13
N TRP A 123 7.55 -6.18 12.46
CA TRP A 123 7.97 -5.25 11.42
C TRP A 123 7.30 -3.91 11.62
N SER A 124 8.08 -2.84 11.48
CA SER A 124 7.52 -1.50 11.38
C SER A 124 6.54 -1.38 10.21
N GLY A 125 5.46 -0.64 10.41
CA GLY A 125 4.37 -0.40 9.49
C GLY A 125 3.45 -1.60 9.26
N ARG A 126 3.65 -2.72 9.98
CA ARG A 126 2.73 -3.86 9.98
C ARG A 126 1.86 -3.86 11.25
N PRO A 127 0.63 -4.39 11.17
CA PRO A 127 -0.17 -4.64 12.36
C PRO A 127 0.45 -5.73 13.24
N ALA A 128 0.38 -5.54 14.55
CA ALA A 128 0.71 -6.49 15.59
C ALA A 128 -0.39 -6.47 16.65
N THR A 129 -0.78 -7.64 17.15
CA THR A 129 -1.89 -7.75 18.12
C THR A 129 -1.33 -7.76 19.54
N TYR A 130 -1.94 -7.02 20.46
CA TYR A 130 -1.61 -7.10 21.88
C TYR A 130 -2.15 -8.38 22.53
N GLY A 131 -1.44 -8.89 23.52
CA GLY A 131 -1.91 -9.94 24.44
C GLY A 131 -3.16 -9.53 25.22
N GLY A 132 -3.97 -10.50 25.59
CA GLY A 132 -5.11 -10.27 26.47
C GLY A 132 -4.65 -9.68 27.80
N LYS A 133 -5.48 -8.82 28.42
CA LYS A 133 -5.12 -8.11 29.66
C LYS A 133 -4.74 -9.05 30.82
N ASP A 134 -5.24 -10.28 30.82
CA ASP A 134 -5.05 -11.26 31.89
C ASP A 134 -3.99 -12.33 31.54
N GLY A 135 -3.20 -12.13 30.48
CA GLY A 135 -2.29 -13.17 29.98
C GLY A 135 -3.01 -14.36 29.33
N SER A 136 -4.35 -14.38 29.33
CA SER A 136 -5.12 -15.18 28.40
C SER A 136 -4.67 -14.79 26.99
N GLY A 137 -4.27 -15.75 26.18
CA GLY A 137 -3.78 -15.52 24.82
C GLY A 137 -4.75 -14.70 23.95
N PRO A 138 -4.42 -14.43 22.67
CA PRO A 138 -5.32 -13.68 21.79
C PRO A 138 -6.73 -14.25 21.92
N ALA A 139 -7.72 -13.39 22.12
CA ALA A 139 -9.11 -13.82 22.13
C ALA A 139 -9.33 -14.53 20.79
N THR A 140 -9.36 -15.86 20.82
CA THR A 140 -9.42 -16.65 19.61
C THR A 140 -10.72 -16.27 18.92
N SER A 141 -10.62 -15.99 17.62
CA SER A 141 -11.79 -15.72 16.80
C SER A 141 -12.83 -16.80 17.10
N PRO A 142 -14.10 -16.46 17.43
CA PRO A 142 -15.07 -17.42 17.91
C PRO A 142 -15.14 -18.61 16.96
N ARG A 143 -15.02 -19.84 17.48
CA ARG A 143 -15.22 -21.04 16.66
C ARG A 143 -16.59 -20.94 15.98
N PRO A 144 -16.69 -21.12 14.65
CA PRO A 144 -17.98 -21.19 13.99
C PRO A 144 -18.76 -22.36 14.57
N GLY A 145 -19.81 -22.09 15.36
CA GLY A 145 -20.68 -23.12 15.95
C GLY A 145 -20.84 -23.10 17.48
N SER A 146 -20.11 -22.26 18.23
CA SER A 146 -20.43 -22.09 19.66
C SER A 146 -21.64 -21.15 19.81
N SER A 147 -22.80 -21.71 20.14
CA SER A 147 -24.05 -20.99 20.41
C SER A 147 -24.01 -20.13 21.68
N GLU A 148 -22.97 -20.26 22.49
CA GLU A 148 -22.72 -19.40 23.65
C GLU A 148 -21.90 -18.18 23.24
N ARG A 149 -22.58 -17.18 22.65
CA ARG A 149 -22.07 -15.80 22.69
C ARG A 149 -22.49 -15.21 24.04
N PRO A 150 -21.60 -15.00 25.02
CA PRO A 150 -21.90 -14.01 26.05
C PRO A 150 -22.02 -12.66 25.32
N ALA A 151 -23.22 -12.08 25.31
CA ALA A 151 -23.58 -10.86 24.58
C ALA A 151 -22.84 -9.59 25.06
N THR A 152 -21.82 -9.73 25.92
CA THR A 152 -21.20 -8.64 26.67
C THR A 152 -19.70 -8.78 26.90
N SER A 153 -19.02 -9.84 26.42
CA SER A 153 -17.55 -9.84 26.49
C SER A 153 -17.02 -8.87 25.42
N LYS A 154 -16.70 -7.65 25.85
CA LYS A 154 -15.83 -6.75 25.10
C LYS A 154 -14.56 -7.53 24.80
N LEU A 155 -14.45 -8.09 23.61
CA LEU A 155 -13.19 -8.64 23.12
C LEU A 155 -12.20 -7.47 23.15
N ASP A 156 -11.28 -7.48 24.11
CA ASP A 156 -10.19 -6.49 24.26
C ASP A 156 -9.13 -6.71 23.16
N PHE A 157 -9.59 -6.85 21.91
CA PHE A 157 -8.76 -7.00 20.73
C PHE A 157 -8.16 -5.65 20.39
N ALA A 158 -6.92 -5.45 20.80
CA ALA A 158 -6.15 -4.27 20.50
C ALA A 158 -5.08 -4.62 19.46
N VAL A 159 -5.03 -3.85 18.38
CA VAL A 159 -4.03 -3.96 17.32
C VAL A 159 -3.22 -2.68 17.30
N CYS A 160 -1.91 -2.81 17.18
CA CYS A 160 -0.98 -1.72 16.94
C CYS A 160 -0.40 -1.85 15.53
N VAL A 161 -0.46 -0.79 14.72
CA VAL A 161 0.46 -0.68 13.57
C VAL A 161 1.79 -0.16 14.10
N VAL A 162 2.82 -1.01 14.11
CA VAL A 162 4.11 -0.70 14.73
C VAL A 162 4.73 0.52 14.05
N PRO A 163 5.05 1.63 14.75
CA PRO A 163 5.67 2.79 14.12
C PRO A 163 6.98 2.49 13.38
N GLY A 164 7.14 3.05 12.18
CA GLY A 164 8.37 2.90 11.39
C GLY A 164 9.46 3.92 11.66
N GLY A 165 9.08 5.15 11.97
CA GLY A 165 10.02 6.26 12.07
C GLY A 165 9.54 7.30 13.05
N ASP A 166 9.50 8.52 12.55
CA ASP A 166 9.23 9.72 13.30
C ASP A 166 7.74 9.87 13.65
N LYS A 167 7.46 10.51 14.78
CA LYS A 167 6.10 10.72 15.27
C LYS A 167 5.43 11.84 14.44
N PRO A 168 4.24 11.62 13.87
CA PRO A 168 3.54 12.68 13.16
C PRO A 168 3.11 13.79 14.13
N SER A 169 3.24 15.04 13.69
CA SER A 169 2.74 16.20 14.43
C SER A 169 1.23 16.13 14.66
N ALA A 170 0.75 16.79 15.72
CA ALA A 170 -0.69 16.84 16.03
C ALA A 170 -1.51 17.44 14.87
N ALA A 171 -0.96 18.42 14.15
CA ALA A 171 -1.59 19.01 12.98
C ALA A 171 -1.77 18.00 11.83
N LEU A 172 -0.76 17.16 11.59
CA LEU A 172 -0.82 16.11 10.58
C LEU A 172 -1.87 15.04 10.94
N VAL A 173 -1.89 14.62 12.20
CA VAL A 173 -2.88 13.68 12.73
C VAL A 173 -4.30 14.26 12.60
N ALA A 174 -4.50 15.52 12.95
CA ALA A 174 -5.80 16.19 12.83
C ALA A 174 -6.25 16.32 11.36
N ALA A 175 -5.33 16.63 10.45
CA ALA A 175 -5.62 16.68 9.02
C ALA A 175 -6.04 15.31 8.46
N ALA A 176 -5.34 14.24 8.84
CA ALA A 176 -5.72 12.87 8.46
C ALA A 176 -7.07 12.45 9.05
N ALA A 177 -7.37 12.85 10.29
CA ALA A 177 -8.66 12.56 10.92
C ALA A 177 -9.83 13.30 10.24
N LYS A 178 -9.61 14.53 9.76
CA LYS A 178 -10.62 15.32 9.04
C LYS A 178 -10.96 14.73 7.67
N ASP A 179 -9.98 14.09 7.03
CA ASP A 179 -10.10 13.51 5.70
C ASP A 179 -9.47 12.11 5.69
N PRO A 180 -10.17 11.10 6.22
CA PRO A 180 -9.60 9.78 6.52
C PRO A 180 -9.48 8.85 5.30
N ALA A 181 -10.27 9.07 4.24
CA ALA A 181 -10.21 8.34 2.97
C ALA A 181 -10.04 9.30 1.78
N PRO A 182 -8.89 9.99 1.70
CA PRO A 182 -8.61 11.02 0.71
C PRO A 182 -8.63 10.47 -0.72
N THR A 183 -9.10 11.30 -1.65
CA THR A 183 -9.14 10.98 -3.09
C THR A 183 -7.91 11.47 -3.84
N THR A 184 -7.11 12.36 -3.25
CA THR A 184 -5.89 12.91 -3.87
C THR A 184 -4.67 12.11 -3.47
N ALA A 185 -3.68 11.99 -4.36
CA ALA A 185 -2.44 11.26 -4.07
C ALA A 185 -1.70 11.84 -2.85
N ALA A 186 -1.62 13.17 -2.74
CA ALA A 186 -1.00 13.83 -1.60
C ALA A 186 -1.74 13.54 -0.28
N GLY A 187 -3.07 13.55 -0.29
CA GLY A 187 -3.88 13.18 0.88
C GLY A 187 -3.68 11.71 1.26
N GLN A 188 -3.64 10.80 0.27
CA GLN A 188 -3.39 9.38 0.49
C GLN A 188 -2.03 9.10 1.12
N LEU A 189 -0.97 9.73 0.60
CA LEU A 189 0.37 9.62 1.19
C LEU A 189 0.40 10.20 2.61
N ARG A 190 -0.20 11.39 2.84
CA ARG A 190 -0.34 11.98 4.18
C ARG A 190 -0.94 10.99 5.18
N ASN A 191 -2.08 10.39 4.83
CA ASN A 191 -2.78 9.48 5.74
C ASN A 191 -2.01 8.18 5.96
N CYS A 192 -1.41 7.63 4.90
CA CYS A 192 -0.54 6.46 4.99
C CYS A 192 0.69 6.77 5.87
N SER A 193 1.24 7.98 5.80
CA SER A 193 2.33 8.43 6.68
C SER A 193 1.92 8.52 8.15
N VAL A 194 0.74 9.07 8.44
CA VAL A 194 0.20 9.07 9.82
C VAL A 194 -0.08 7.66 10.30
N GLN A 195 -0.54 6.76 9.43
CA GLN A 195 -0.82 5.37 9.77
C GLN A 195 0.47 4.58 10.03
N THR A 196 1.56 4.86 9.34
CA THR A 196 2.81 4.09 9.42
C THR A 196 3.91 4.74 10.27
N TRP A 197 3.75 6.03 10.61
CA TRP A 197 4.79 6.87 11.22
C TRP A 197 6.05 6.91 10.35
N VAL A 198 5.87 7.04 9.04
CA VAL A 198 6.95 7.22 8.07
C VAL A 198 6.56 8.38 7.17
N ASP A 199 7.43 9.36 6.99
CA ASP A 199 7.18 10.42 6.01
C ASP A 199 7.26 9.83 4.59
N LEU A 200 6.11 9.75 3.93
CA LEU A 200 5.97 9.24 2.56
C LEU A 200 5.85 10.40 1.57
N THR A 201 6.11 11.64 2.01
CA THR A 201 6.21 12.78 1.12
C THR A 201 7.30 12.52 0.10
N GLY A 202 6.96 12.63 -1.19
CA GLY A 202 7.87 12.32 -2.30
C GLY A 202 7.88 10.86 -2.76
N TRP A 203 7.17 9.96 -2.09
CA TRP A 203 6.94 8.61 -2.60
C TRP A 203 5.96 8.63 -3.78
N SER A 204 6.09 7.67 -4.68
CA SER A 204 5.25 7.57 -5.87
C SER A 204 4.17 6.53 -5.68
N ILE A 205 2.89 6.93 -5.73
CA ILE A 205 1.77 5.97 -5.79
C ILE A 205 1.80 5.28 -7.15
N VAL A 206 1.96 3.96 -7.14
CA VAL A 206 1.96 3.12 -8.35
C VAL A 206 0.62 2.42 -8.57
N ALA A 207 -0.12 2.17 -7.50
CA ALA A 207 -1.47 1.64 -7.58
C ALA A 207 -2.35 2.29 -6.52
N SER A 208 -3.59 2.62 -6.89
CA SER A 208 -4.62 3.00 -5.93
C SER A 208 -5.98 2.59 -6.47
N ASP A 209 -6.84 2.15 -5.57
CA ASP A 209 -8.25 1.92 -5.84
C ASP A 209 -9.08 2.40 -4.65
N GLN A 210 -10.27 2.90 -4.92
CA GLN A 210 -11.14 3.47 -3.92
C GLN A 210 -12.56 2.98 -4.10
N SER A 211 -13.17 2.59 -2.98
CA SER A 211 -14.59 2.26 -2.91
C SER A 211 -15.33 3.37 -2.18
N PRO A 212 -16.08 4.24 -2.88
CA PRO A 212 -16.93 5.24 -2.24
C PRO A 212 -17.95 4.63 -1.28
N ARG A 213 -18.42 3.40 -1.58
CA ARG A 213 -19.42 2.70 -0.78
C ARG A 213 -18.84 2.11 0.51
N LEU A 214 -17.61 1.63 0.49
CA LEU A 214 -16.89 1.25 1.73
C LEU A 214 -16.31 2.47 2.46
N ARG A 215 -16.11 3.59 1.73
CA ARG A 215 -15.24 4.70 2.13
C ARG A 215 -13.85 4.21 2.53
N THR A 216 -13.31 3.32 1.71
CA THR A 216 -11.96 2.77 1.84
C THR A 216 -11.16 3.10 0.60
N ALA A 217 -9.90 3.49 0.78
CA ALA A 217 -8.91 3.53 -0.28
C ALA A 217 -7.79 2.54 0.02
N VAL A 218 -7.35 1.79 -0.98
CA VAL A 218 -6.14 0.98 -0.90
C VAL A 218 -5.13 1.57 -1.86
N LEU A 219 -3.89 1.74 -1.42
CA LEU A 219 -2.81 2.21 -2.27
C LEU A 219 -1.54 1.38 -2.08
N VAL A 220 -0.70 1.42 -3.11
CA VAL A 220 0.71 1.01 -3.07
C VAL A 220 1.56 2.18 -3.52
N ALA A 221 2.55 2.54 -2.71
CA ALA A 221 3.55 3.55 -3.04
C ALA A 221 4.97 2.97 -2.99
N ILE A 222 5.84 3.49 -3.85
CA ILE A 222 7.26 3.11 -3.94
C ILE A 222 8.12 4.30 -3.51
N SER A 223 9.18 4.02 -2.76
CA SER A 223 10.13 5.03 -2.31
C SER A 223 10.90 5.66 -3.47
N PRO A 224 11.45 6.88 -3.30
CA PRO A 224 12.29 7.51 -4.32
C PRO A 224 13.48 6.66 -4.77
N SER A 225 14.03 5.83 -3.89
CA SER A 225 15.13 4.90 -4.20
C SER A 225 14.68 3.69 -5.03
N GLY A 226 13.37 3.40 -5.06
CA GLY A 226 12.81 2.18 -5.66
C GLY A 226 12.93 0.93 -4.79
N GLN A 227 13.65 0.98 -3.65
CA GLN A 227 13.98 -0.20 -2.85
C GLN A 227 12.87 -0.61 -1.89
N LYS A 228 11.98 0.32 -1.52
CA LYS A 228 10.90 0.09 -0.57
C LYS A 228 9.56 0.30 -1.25
N ALA A 229 8.60 -0.55 -0.89
CA ALA A 229 7.20 -0.34 -1.22
C ALA A 229 6.38 -0.35 0.07
N VAL A 230 5.29 0.41 0.10
CA VAL A 230 4.30 0.40 1.16
C VAL A 230 2.93 0.22 0.56
N ALA A 231 2.19 -0.76 1.07
CA ALA A 231 0.76 -0.81 0.88
C ALA A 231 0.07 -0.18 2.10
N CYS A 232 -1.00 0.56 1.87
CA CYS A 232 -1.83 1.15 2.93
C CYS A 232 -3.30 0.98 2.60
N GLN A 233 -4.08 0.67 3.63
CA GLN A 233 -5.54 0.71 3.59
C GLN A 233 -6.00 1.87 4.47
N LEU A 234 -6.68 2.83 3.85
CA LEU A 234 -7.18 4.06 4.45
C LEU A 234 -8.70 3.98 4.55
N ASP A 235 -9.20 3.82 5.77
CA ASP A 235 -10.62 3.68 6.06
C ASP A 235 -11.19 4.97 6.64
N ALA A 236 -12.40 5.36 6.22
CA ALA A 236 -13.06 6.54 6.76
C ALA A 236 -13.71 6.34 8.13
N LEU A 237 -13.77 5.09 8.60
CA LEU A 237 -14.23 4.77 9.94
C LEU A 237 -13.01 4.64 10.85
N PRO A 238 -13.09 5.13 12.09
CA PRO A 238 -12.04 4.84 13.07
C PRO A 238 -11.87 3.33 13.16
N ALA A 239 -10.62 2.87 13.26
CA ALA A 239 -10.31 1.47 13.50
C ALA A 239 -10.98 1.06 14.82
N ASN A 240 -12.19 0.50 14.74
CA ASN A 240 -12.85 -0.03 15.93
C ASN A 240 -11.98 -1.19 16.44
N ALA A 241 -11.75 -1.23 17.75
CA ALA A 241 -11.09 -2.35 18.41
C ALA A 241 -11.76 -3.66 17.96
N GLY A 242 -11.06 -4.46 17.15
CA GLY A 242 -11.59 -5.67 16.53
C GLY A 242 -11.65 -5.69 15.00
N GLN A 243 -11.34 -4.60 14.28
CA GLN A 243 -11.10 -4.70 12.84
C GLN A 243 -9.66 -5.17 12.56
N GLU A 244 -9.52 -6.48 12.30
CA GLU A 244 -8.31 -7.18 11.87
C GLU A 244 -7.76 -6.72 10.50
N PHE A 245 -7.87 -5.47 10.04
CA PHE A 245 -7.61 -5.21 8.61
C PHE A 245 -6.96 -3.87 8.28
N THR A 246 -5.92 -3.46 9.00
CA THR A 246 -4.96 -2.54 8.35
C THR A 246 -4.02 -3.39 7.50
N ASN A 247 -4.30 -3.54 6.20
CA ASN A 247 -3.39 -4.11 5.19
C ASN A 247 -2.15 -3.23 4.94
N SER A 248 -1.70 -2.50 5.97
CA SER A 248 -0.50 -1.71 5.92
C SER A 248 0.71 -2.63 6.01
N GLN A 249 1.55 -2.59 4.98
CA GLN A 249 2.73 -3.44 4.91
C GLN A 249 3.83 -2.76 4.11
N PHE A 250 5.01 -2.66 4.72
CA PHE A 250 6.23 -2.36 3.99
C PHE A 250 6.87 -3.65 3.45
N LEU A 251 7.50 -3.49 2.29
CA LEU A 251 8.30 -4.48 1.60
C LEU A 251 9.66 -3.88 1.24
N THR A 252 10.68 -4.74 1.21
CA THR A 252 11.93 -4.45 0.51
C THR A 252 11.88 -5.17 -0.83
N VAL A 253 11.75 -4.42 -1.93
CA VAL A 253 11.31 -4.95 -3.24
C VAL A 253 12.24 -6.05 -3.76
N ASP A 254 13.54 -5.93 -3.51
CA ASP A 254 14.56 -6.88 -3.96
C ASP A 254 15.05 -7.85 -2.86
N ALA A 255 14.48 -7.78 -1.65
CA ALA A 255 14.87 -8.59 -0.50
C ALA A 255 13.63 -8.99 0.32
N LEU A 256 12.74 -9.75 -0.32
CA LEU A 256 11.51 -10.22 0.30
C LEU A 256 11.79 -11.26 1.40
N ASP A 257 11.08 -11.13 2.51
CA ASP A 257 11.13 -12.06 3.65
C ASP A 257 10.22 -13.28 3.40
N PRO A 258 10.48 -14.45 3.98
CA PRO A 258 9.59 -15.61 3.88
C PRO A 258 8.15 -15.35 4.36
N ASN A 259 7.93 -14.33 5.20
CA ASN A 259 6.60 -13.91 5.65
C ASN A 259 5.95 -12.87 4.73
N ASP A 260 6.59 -12.49 3.62
CA ASP A 260 5.97 -11.66 2.60
C ASP A 260 4.96 -12.48 1.78
N PRO A 261 3.92 -11.83 1.23
CA PRO A 261 2.80 -12.51 0.57
C PRO A 261 3.16 -12.99 -0.85
N ILE A 262 4.24 -13.76 -0.98
CA ILE A 262 4.76 -14.26 -2.24
C ILE A 262 3.83 -15.34 -2.79
N THR A 263 3.44 -15.20 -4.05
CA THR A 263 2.61 -16.17 -4.76
C THR A 263 3.41 -16.84 -5.88
N THR A 264 2.89 -17.95 -6.42
CA THR A 264 3.52 -18.62 -7.56
C THR A 264 3.75 -17.63 -8.71
N PRO A 265 4.98 -17.50 -9.24
CA PRO A 265 5.27 -16.61 -10.34
C PRO A 265 4.38 -16.88 -11.55
N GLY A 266 3.95 -15.83 -12.23
CA GLY A 266 3.29 -15.94 -13.53
C GLY A 266 4.32 -16.07 -14.65
N LYS A 267 3.88 -16.56 -15.81
CA LYS A 267 4.76 -16.77 -16.96
C LYS A 267 5.41 -15.45 -17.39
N GLY A 268 6.75 -15.43 -17.43
CA GLY A 268 7.53 -14.26 -17.84
C GLY A 268 7.57 -13.12 -16.82
N SER A 269 7.32 -13.40 -15.53
CA SER A 269 7.46 -12.38 -14.50
C SER A 269 8.94 -11.98 -14.32
N LYS A 270 9.18 -10.68 -14.22
CA LYS A 270 10.50 -10.09 -13.94
C LYS A 270 10.76 -9.91 -12.44
N HIS A 271 9.70 -9.98 -11.65
CA HIS A 271 9.72 -9.78 -10.20
C HIS A 271 8.92 -10.89 -9.52
N ALA A 272 9.08 -11.03 -8.21
CA ALA A 272 8.20 -11.86 -7.42
C ALA A 272 6.75 -11.38 -7.56
N ASN A 273 5.82 -12.32 -7.73
CA ASN A 273 4.41 -12.01 -7.67
C ASN A 273 3.97 -11.99 -6.22
N LEU A 274 3.14 -11.01 -5.86
CA LEU A 274 2.71 -10.76 -4.49
C LEU A 274 1.18 -10.68 -4.43
N PHE A 275 0.60 -11.12 -3.33
CA PHE A 275 -0.82 -10.91 -3.07
C PHE A 275 -1.15 -10.94 -1.57
N ALA A 276 -1.48 -9.77 -1.03
CA ALA A 276 -2.08 -9.66 0.29
C ALA A 276 -3.47 -9.04 0.13
N GLY A 277 -4.49 -9.76 0.57
CA GLY A 277 -5.85 -9.30 0.48
C GLY A 277 -6.77 -10.21 1.27
N GLY A 278 -7.90 -9.66 1.64
CA GLY A 278 -8.92 -10.34 2.39
C GLY A 278 -10.29 -9.80 2.03
N GLY A 279 -11.27 -10.68 2.09
CA GLY A 279 -12.65 -10.31 1.94
C GLY A 279 -13.54 -11.16 2.82
N GLY A 280 -14.70 -10.62 3.14
CA GLY A 280 -15.64 -11.25 4.03
C GLY A 280 -17.03 -10.64 3.91
N GLY A 281 -17.98 -11.30 4.56
CA GLY A 281 -19.31 -10.77 4.80
C GLY A 281 -19.40 -10.10 6.16
N GLY A 282 -20.22 -9.07 6.26
CA GLY A 282 -20.35 -8.29 7.49
C GLY A 282 -19.29 -7.21 7.60
N GLY A 283 -19.71 -5.95 7.42
CA GLY A 283 -18.86 -4.79 7.55
C GLY A 283 -19.68 -3.53 7.83
N TYR A 284 -19.00 -2.42 8.10
CA TYR A 284 -19.65 -1.13 8.28
C TYR A 284 -19.59 -0.37 6.96
N CYS A 285 -20.75 -0.18 6.33
CA CYS A 285 -20.92 0.89 5.37
C CYS A 285 -21.49 2.10 6.14
N PRO A 286 -21.17 3.33 5.71
CA PRO A 286 -21.66 4.54 6.37
C PRO A 286 -23.19 4.60 6.31
N GLY A 287 -23.84 4.84 7.44
CA GLY A 287 -25.29 4.99 7.54
C GLY A 287 -26.07 3.67 7.63
N THR A 288 -25.59 2.59 6.99
CA THR A 288 -26.23 1.26 7.05
C THR A 288 -25.15 0.18 7.08
N PRO A 289 -25.17 -0.79 8.01
CA PRO A 289 -24.24 -1.91 7.99
C PRO A 289 -24.26 -2.61 6.62
N CYS A 290 -23.09 -2.83 6.03
CA CYS A 290 -22.95 -3.76 4.91
C CYS A 290 -22.96 -5.20 5.45
N SER A 291 -23.95 -5.51 6.29
CA SER A 291 -24.12 -6.82 6.93
C SER A 291 -24.44 -7.91 5.91
N LYS A 292 -25.03 -7.53 4.77
CA LYS A 292 -25.37 -8.45 3.69
C LYS A 292 -24.34 -8.47 2.57
N ASN A 293 -23.50 -7.46 2.39
CA ASN A 293 -22.61 -7.41 1.23
C ASN A 293 -21.26 -8.08 1.52
N TYR A 294 -20.66 -8.63 0.48
CA TYR A 294 -19.29 -9.10 0.52
C TYR A 294 -18.38 -7.94 0.15
N PHE A 295 -17.37 -7.66 0.95
CA PHE A 295 -16.32 -6.70 0.59
C PHE A 295 -14.99 -7.42 0.42
N PHE A 296 -14.12 -6.83 -0.41
CA PHE A 296 -12.77 -7.32 -0.64
C PHE A 296 -11.82 -6.14 -0.71
N THR A 297 -10.73 -6.20 0.03
CA THR A 297 -9.64 -5.24 -0.06
C THR A 297 -8.32 -5.98 -0.20
N GLY A 298 -7.40 -5.42 -0.96
CA GLY A 298 -6.10 -6.05 -1.13
C GLY A 298 -5.21 -5.32 -2.11
N TRP A 299 -4.00 -5.82 -2.24
CA TRP A 299 -2.99 -5.31 -3.14
C TRP A 299 -2.09 -6.46 -3.56
N GLY A 300 -1.27 -6.21 -4.57
CA GLY A 300 -0.29 -7.20 -4.97
C GLY A 300 0.58 -6.75 -6.12
N ARG A 301 1.38 -7.71 -6.57
CA ARG A 301 2.23 -7.58 -7.75
C ARG A 301 2.01 -8.78 -8.68
N VAL A 302 1.70 -8.53 -9.93
CA VAL A 302 1.46 -9.52 -10.99
C VAL A 302 2.55 -9.40 -12.06
N PRO A 303 2.64 -10.34 -13.02
CA PRO A 303 3.67 -10.27 -14.05
C PRO A 303 3.63 -8.93 -14.79
N SER A 304 4.79 -8.40 -15.14
CA SER A 304 4.93 -7.10 -15.85
C SER A 304 4.19 -7.00 -17.20
N SER A 305 3.72 -8.12 -17.75
CA SER A 305 2.88 -8.18 -18.95
C SER A 305 1.39 -7.90 -18.68
N ALA A 306 0.95 -7.94 -17.41
CA ALA A 306 -0.40 -7.59 -17.01
C ALA A 306 -0.66 -6.09 -17.19
N ALA A 307 -1.87 -5.76 -17.64
CA ALA A 307 -2.37 -4.40 -17.80
C ALA A 307 -3.52 -4.08 -16.85
N THR A 308 -4.32 -5.08 -16.48
CA THR A 308 -5.45 -4.93 -15.57
C THR A 308 -5.58 -6.13 -14.66
N VAL A 309 -6.12 -5.92 -13.47
CA VAL A 309 -6.62 -6.98 -12.58
C VAL A 309 -8.12 -6.83 -12.46
N SER A 310 -8.85 -7.94 -12.57
CA SER A 310 -10.29 -7.98 -12.35
C SER A 310 -10.62 -8.86 -11.15
N ILE A 311 -11.51 -8.37 -10.29
CA ILE A 311 -12.20 -9.17 -9.29
C ILE A 311 -13.65 -9.36 -9.74
N LYS A 312 -14.11 -10.61 -9.73
CA LYS A 312 -15.51 -10.95 -10.02
C LYS A 312 -16.09 -11.78 -8.90
N MET A 313 -17.31 -11.40 -8.48
CA MET A 313 -18.06 -12.10 -7.44
C MET A 313 -19.46 -12.49 -7.94
N GLY A 314 -19.73 -13.80 -8.04
CA GLY A 314 -21.04 -14.30 -8.48
C GLY A 314 -21.49 -13.70 -9.81
N THR A 315 -22.69 -13.13 -9.82
CA THR A 315 -23.31 -12.44 -10.98
C THR A 315 -22.99 -10.95 -11.05
N ASP A 316 -22.26 -10.40 -10.08
CA ASP A 316 -21.90 -8.98 -10.11
C ASP A 316 -21.00 -8.67 -11.32
N PRO A 317 -21.11 -7.45 -11.88
CA PRO A 317 -20.14 -6.96 -12.85
C PRO A 317 -18.71 -7.08 -12.29
N ALA A 318 -17.78 -7.42 -13.17
CA ALA A 318 -16.37 -7.42 -12.83
C ALA A 318 -15.92 -6.01 -12.42
N HIS A 319 -15.26 -5.88 -11.27
CA HIS A 319 -14.51 -4.68 -10.91
C HIS A 319 -13.10 -4.80 -11.47
N VAL A 320 -12.64 -3.79 -12.20
CA VAL A 320 -11.39 -3.84 -12.97
C VAL A 320 -10.53 -2.67 -12.55
N VAL A 321 -9.29 -2.95 -12.16
CA VAL A 321 -8.29 -1.96 -11.75
C VAL A 321 -7.09 -2.00 -12.68
N PRO A 322 -6.43 -0.85 -12.91
CA PRO A 322 -5.22 -0.82 -13.71
C PRO A 322 -4.04 -1.49 -12.99
N VAL A 323 -3.09 -1.98 -13.77
CA VAL A 323 -1.79 -2.46 -13.29
C VAL A 323 -0.70 -1.50 -13.77
N THR A 324 0.11 -1.00 -12.84
CA THR A 324 1.25 -0.14 -13.16
C THR A 324 2.53 -0.80 -12.65
N ASP A 325 3.46 -1.10 -13.56
CA ASP A 325 4.71 -1.82 -13.22
C ASP A 325 4.49 -3.12 -12.42
N GLY A 326 3.43 -3.84 -12.79
CA GLY A 326 3.00 -5.06 -12.11
C GLY A 326 2.20 -4.83 -10.82
N TRP A 327 2.16 -3.62 -10.26
CA TRP A 327 1.42 -3.32 -9.02
C TRP A 327 -0.07 -3.09 -9.26
N PHE A 328 -0.89 -3.54 -8.32
CA PHE A 328 -2.32 -3.27 -8.28
C PHE A 328 -2.82 -3.12 -6.84
N ALA A 329 -3.94 -2.43 -6.69
CA ALA A 329 -4.68 -2.26 -5.45
C ALA A 329 -6.18 -2.49 -5.73
N LEU A 330 -6.91 -3.00 -4.74
CA LEU A 330 -8.33 -3.36 -4.83
C LEU A 330 -9.06 -2.88 -3.59
N SER A 331 -10.17 -2.17 -3.80
CA SER A 331 -11.20 -1.90 -2.81
C SER A 331 -12.56 -2.13 -3.47
N TYR A 332 -13.18 -3.27 -3.17
CA TYR A 332 -14.38 -3.76 -3.83
C TYR A 332 -15.49 -4.08 -2.83
N VAL A 333 -16.73 -3.78 -3.18
CA VAL A 333 -17.91 -4.23 -2.45
C VAL A 333 -18.98 -4.72 -3.40
N SER A 334 -19.41 -5.97 -3.18
CA SER A 334 -20.43 -6.64 -3.98
C SER A 334 -21.80 -6.00 -3.78
N LYS A 335 -22.65 -6.12 -4.79
CA LYS A 335 -24.11 -5.93 -4.62
C LYS A 335 -24.75 -7.21 -4.08
N SER A 336 -24.16 -8.36 -4.42
CA SER A 336 -24.61 -9.69 -3.99
C SER A 336 -24.58 -9.88 -2.47
N ASP A 337 -25.51 -10.68 -1.95
CA ASP A 337 -25.56 -11.07 -0.54
C ASP A 337 -24.45 -12.09 -0.22
N HIS A 338 -23.53 -11.78 0.69
CA HIS A 338 -22.41 -12.64 1.09
C HIS A 338 -22.86 -14.02 1.56
N SER A 339 -24.06 -14.14 2.15
CA SER A 339 -24.62 -15.43 2.59
C SER A 339 -24.95 -16.36 1.42
N THR A 340 -25.09 -15.80 0.22
CA THR A 340 -25.38 -16.53 -1.03
C THR A 340 -24.14 -16.76 -1.89
N VAL A 341 -23.02 -16.10 -1.56
CA VAL A 341 -21.74 -16.25 -2.24
C VAL A 341 -21.08 -17.56 -1.77
N LYS A 342 -21.22 -18.62 -2.58
CA LYS A 342 -20.66 -19.94 -2.26
C LYS A 342 -19.18 -20.09 -2.57
N ASN A 343 -18.63 -19.26 -3.45
CA ASN A 343 -17.23 -19.34 -3.90
C ASN A 343 -16.50 -18.03 -3.57
N PRO A 344 -15.22 -18.09 -3.17
CA PRO A 344 -14.40 -16.90 -2.99
C PRO A 344 -14.31 -16.09 -4.30
N PRO A 345 -14.01 -14.77 -4.22
CA PRO A 345 -13.88 -13.96 -5.41
C PRO A 345 -12.73 -14.50 -6.27
N THR A 346 -12.95 -14.58 -7.58
CA THR A 346 -11.85 -14.88 -8.51
C THR A 346 -11.19 -13.58 -8.90
N ILE A 347 -9.88 -13.46 -8.59
CA ILE A 347 -9.07 -12.33 -9.01
C ILE A 347 -8.18 -12.78 -10.17
N THR A 348 -8.24 -12.09 -11.30
CA THR A 348 -7.54 -12.47 -12.52
C THR A 348 -6.80 -11.29 -13.11
N ALA A 349 -5.54 -11.48 -13.45
CA ALA A 349 -4.73 -10.50 -14.18
C ALA A 349 -4.78 -10.79 -15.68
N TYR A 350 -4.94 -9.73 -16.47
CA TYR A 350 -5.06 -9.77 -17.92
C TYR A 350 -3.99 -8.90 -18.56
N ASP A 351 -3.49 -9.31 -19.73
CA ASP A 351 -2.64 -8.45 -20.57
C ASP A 351 -3.46 -7.40 -21.34
N LYS A 352 -2.77 -6.54 -22.12
CA LYS A 352 -3.40 -5.50 -22.94
C LYS A 352 -4.37 -6.03 -24.02
N ARG A 353 -4.34 -7.34 -24.31
CA ARG A 353 -5.21 -8.01 -25.30
C ARG A 353 -6.38 -8.73 -24.62
N GLY A 354 -6.51 -8.61 -23.30
CA GLY A 354 -7.55 -9.31 -22.52
C GLY A 354 -7.26 -10.80 -22.31
N LYS A 355 -6.02 -11.26 -22.55
CA LYS A 355 -5.63 -12.65 -22.27
C LYS A 355 -5.24 -12.79 -20.79
N VAL A 356 -5.70 -13.86 -20.17
CA VAL A 356 -5.31 -14.21 -18.80
C VAL A 356 -3.81 -14.48 -18.73
N VAL A 357 -3.11 -13.76 -17.87
CA VAL A 357 -1.68 -13.97 -17.57
C VAL A 357 -1.45 -14.62 -16.20
N LYS A 358 -2.39 -14.42 -15.26
CA LYS A 358 -2.34 -15.02 -13.92
C LYS A 358 -3.74 -15.04 -13.31
N VAL A 359 -4.11 -16.15 -12.67
CA VAL A 359 -5.20 -16.16 -11.69
C VAL A 359 -4.56 -15.95 -10.32
N VAL A 360 -4.97 -14.87 -9.65
CA VAL A 360 -4.54 -14.49 -8.30
C VAL A 360 -5.56 -15.12 -7.35
N GLN A 361 -5.31 -16.36 -6.94
CA GLN A 361 -6.19 -17.01 -5.97
C GLN A 361 -5.83 -16.50 -4.57
N PRO A 362 -6.83 -16.07 -3.77
CA PRO A 362 -6.62 -15.80 -2.34
C PRO A 362 -6.32 -17.05 -1.54
#